data_AF-A0A7R9VQT9-F1
#
_entry.id   AF-A0A7R9VQT9-F1
#
_cell.length_a   1.000
_cell.length_b   1.000
_cell.length_c   1.000
_cell.angle_alpha   90.00
_cell.angle_beta   90.00
_cell.angle_gamma   90.00
#
_symmetry.space_group_name_H-M   'P 1'
#
loop_
_entity.id
_entity.type
_entity.pdbx_description
1 polymer ?
#
loop_
_entity_poly.entity_id
_entity_poly.type
_entity_poly.pdbx_seq_one_letter_code
_entity_poly.pdbx_strand_id
1 'polypeptide(L)'
;VTLEVGDYVLSPEMVVERKAIPDLHASFASGRLYSQAESMSKHYKTPILLIEFDPDRAFILQSVHELGDDIDGRSVTSKLALLVLHFPKLRLVWSRSPHATADIFGLLKANQDEPDVDAAAAVGVPAHGAAAASESIVNISAQDVLRR
;
A
#
# COMPACT_ATOMS: atom_id res chain seq x y z
N VAL A 1 6.94 -20.23 -3.10
CA VAL A 1 6.32 -19.65 -1.89
C VAL A 1 5.45 -18.50 -2.34
N THR A 2 4.21 -18.41 -1.85
CA THR A 2 3.26 -17.33 -2.13
C THR A 2 3.09 -16.49 -0.86
N LEU A 3 2.93 -15.18 -1.02
CA LEU A 3 2.66 -14.27 0.09
C LEU A 3 1.17 -13.93 0.08
N GLU A 4 0.53 -14.00 1.25
CA GLU A 4 -0.87 -13.57 1.41
C GLU A 4 -0.99 -12.06 1.70
N VAL A 5 0.09 -11.42 2.14
CA VAL A 5 0.13 -10.00 2.53
C VAL A 5 1.28 -9.28 1.83
N GLY A 6 0.91 -8.38 0.91
CA GLY A 6 1.83 -7.60 0.10
C GLY A 6 2.52 -8.40 -1.01
N ASP A 7 3.27 -7.71 -1.87
CA ASP A 7 4.01 -8.30 -2.99
C ASP A 7 5.46 -8.64 -2.61
N TYR A 8 6.06 -7.85 -1.71
CA TYR A 8 7.44 -8.03 -1.27
C TYR A 8 7.57 -7.84 0.24
N VAL A 9 8.35 -8.68 0.89
CA VAL A 9 8.79 -8.48 2.28
C VAL A 9 10.27 -8.13 2.24
N LEU A 10 10.62 -6.91 2.64
CA LEU A 10 12.00 -6.41 2.55
C LEU A 10 12.81 -6.72 3.82
N SER A 11 12.13 -6.77 4.96
CA SER A 11 12.65 -7.15 6.28
C SER A 11 11.51 -7.73 7.13
N PRO A 12 11.78 -8.32 8.30
CA PRO A 12 10.72 -8.80 9.20
C PRO A 12 9.68 -7.73 9.59
N GLU A 13 10.02 -6.45 9.50
CA GLU A 13 9.12 -5.34 9.86
C GLU A 13 8.49 -4.62 8.64
N MET A 14 9.01 -4.84 7.42
CA MET A 14 8.66 -4.09 6.22
C MET A 14 8.03 -4.94 5.14
N VAL A 15 6.86 -4.51 4.68
CA VAL A 15 6.15 -5.09 3.54
C VAL A 15 5.85 -4.02 2.50
N VAL A 16 5.87 -4.40 1.23
CA VAL A 16 5.58 -3.54 0.09
C VAL A 16 4.44 -4.14 -0.72
N GLU A 17 3.42 -3.34 -1.01
CA GLU A 17 2.47 -3.54 -2.10
C GLU A 17 2.89 -2.63 -3.27
N ARG A 18 3.17 -3.23 -4.43
CA ARG A 18 3.57 -2.51 -5.64
C ARG A 18 2.35 -2.29 -6.53
N LYS A 19 2.09 -1.04 -6.89
CA LYS A 19 0.99 -0.64 -7.78
C LYS A 19 1.50 0.12 -9.00
N ALA A 20 1.23 -0.41 -10.19
CA ALA A 20 1.31 0.39 -11.40
C ALA A 20 0.13 1.39 -11.46
N ILE A 21 0.29 2.50 -12.18
CA ILE A 21 -0.75 3.54 -12.25
C ILE A 21 -2.13 3.00 -12.65
N PRO A 22 -2.32 2.20 -13.72
CA PRO A 22 -3.65 1.68 -14.06
C PRO A 22 -4.25 0.80 -12.95
N ASP A 23 -3.43 0.00 -12.28
CA ASP A 23 -3.90 -0.85 -11.18
C ASP A 23 -4.20 -0.05 -9.91
N LEU A 24 -3.53 1.09 -9.71
CA LEU A 24 -3.83 2.02 -8.62
C LEU A 24 -5.25 2.57 -8.79
N HIS A 25 -5.60 3.07 -9.97
CA HIS A 25 -6.96 3.51 -10.27
C HIS A 25 -7.99 2.39 -10.08
N ALA A 26 -7.72 1.20 -10.65
CA ALA A 26 -8.64 0.08 -10.57
C ALA A 26 -8.85 -0.42 -9.13
N SER A 27 -7.77 -0.48 -8.34
CA SER A 27 -7.84 -0.94 -6.95
C SER A 27 -8.50 0.06 -6.01
N PHE A 28 -8.39 1.37 -6.29
CA PHE A 28 -9.21 2.38 -5.61
C PHE A 28 -10.69 2.30 -6.00
N ALA A 29 -11.00 2.04 -7.28
CA ALA A 29 -12.37 1.91 -7.74
C ALA A 29 -13.07 0.68 -7.16
N SER A 30 -12.33 -0.42 -6.93
CA SER A 30 -12.90 -1.65 -6.37
C SER A 30 -12.80 -1.75 -4.84
N GLY A 31 -12.21 -0.75 -4.17
CA GLY A 31 -11.89 -0.81 -2.74
C GLY A 31 -10.78 -1.82 -2.37
N ARG A 32 -10.16 -2.50 -3.34
CA ARG A 32 -9.15 -3.54 -3.09
C ARG A 32 -7.92 -2.97 -2.38
N LEU A 33 -7.50 -1.76 -2.75
CA LEU A 33 -6.33 -1.13 -2.15
C LEU A 33 -6.51 -0.87 -0.64
N TYR A 34 -7.74 -0.55 -0.22
CA TYR A 34 -8.06 -0.38 1.20
C TYR A 34 -7.80 -1.68 1.97
N SER A 35 -8.32 -2.81 1.49
CA SER A 35 -8.14 -4.11 2.14
C SER A 35 -6.67 -4.54 2.16
N GLN A 36 -5.92 -4.23 1.09
CA GLN A 36 -4.48 -4.47 1.03
C GLN A 36 -3.75 -3.63 2.10
N ALA A 37 -4.04 -2.33 2.19
CA ALA A 37 -3.45 -1.44 3.20
C ALA A 37 -3.80 -1.85 4.64
N GLU A 38 -5.04 -2.28 4.88
CA GLU A 38 -5.51 -2.80 6.16
C GLU A 38 -4.74 -4.07 6.57
N SER A 39 -4.64 -5.03 5.65
CA SER A 39 -3.93 -6.29 5.89
C SER A 39 -2.44 -6.05 6.16
N MET A 40 -1.77 -5.21 5.35
CA MET A 40 -0.37 -4.86 5.59
C MET A 40 -0.18 -4.14 6.93
N SER A 41 -1.02 -3.15 7.26
CA SER A 41 -0.89 -2.36 8.48
C SER A 41 -1.18 -3.15 9.76
N LYS A 42 -1.97 -4.22 9.65
CA LYS A 42 -2.25 -5.15 10.74
C LYS A 42 -1.04 -6.01 11.09
N HIS A 43 -0.30 -6.48 10.08
CA HIS A 43 0.75 -7.49 10.29
C HIS A 43 2.17 -6.93 10.30
N TYR A 44 2.40 -5.79 9.64
CA TYR A 44 3.72 -5.19 9.52
C TYR A 44 3.76 -3.82 10.19
N LYS A 45 4.93 -3.50 10.76
CA LYS A 45 5.17 -2.20 11.42
C LYS A 45 5.36 -1.08 10.40
N THR A 46 5.93 -1.40 9.25
CA THR A 46 6.17 -0.43 8.17
C THR A 46 5.60 -0.97 6.86
N PRO A 47 4.27 -0.81 6.66
CA PRO A 47 3.64 -1.09 5.38
C PRO A 47 3.96 0.03 4.38
N ILE A 48 4.32 -0.36 3.15
CA ILE A 48 4.73 0.56 2.09
C ILE A 48 3.84 0.32 0.88
N LEU A 49 3.19 1.37 0.39
CA LEU A 49 2.58 1.37 -0.94
C LEU A 49 3.58 2.01 -1.91
N LEU A 50 4.11 1.20 -2.82
CA LEU A 50 5.01 1.65 -3.88
C LEU A 50 4.21 1.88 -5.16
N ILE A 51 4.10 3.14 -5.58
CA ILE A 51 3.48 3.54 -6.84
C ILE A 51 4.57 3.59 -7.92
N GLU A 52 4.50 2.64 -8.86
CA GLU A 52 5.47 2.52 -9.94
C GLU A 52 4.91 3.11 -11.25
N PHE A 53 5.64 4.06 -11.80
CA PHE A 53 5.35 4.68 -13.08
C PHE A 53 5.97 3.91 -14.23
N ASP A 54 5.35 4.09 -15.39
CA ASP A 54 5.87 3.64 -16.68
C ASP A 54 7.01 4.58 -17.12
N PRO A 55 8.22 4.07 -17.42
CA PRO A 55 9.35 4.89 -17.83
C PRO A 55 9.12 5.64 -19.15
N ASP A 56 8.19 5.16 -19.99
CA ASP A 56 7.87 5.77 -21.28
C ASP A 56 6.79 6.86 -21.15
N ARG A 57 6.27 7.08 -19.93
CA ARG A 57 5.27 8.11 -19.62
C ARG A 57 5.85 9.21 -18.77
N ALA A 58 5.17 10.37 -18.76
CA ALA A 58 5.48 11.44 -17.84
C ALA A 58 5.37 10.95 -16.38
N PHE A 59 6.31 11.36 -15.54
CA PHE A 59 6.30 11.08 -14.10
C PHE A 59 5.30 12.00 -13.38
N ILE A 60 4.01 11.83 -13.71
CA ILE A 60 2.91 12.66 -13.23
C ILE A 60 1.74 11.72 -12.93
N LEU A 61 1.20 11.78 -11.71
CA LEU A 61 0.07 10.94 -11.31
C LEU A 61 -1.25 11.37 -11.98
N GLN A 62 -1.51 12.68 -11.98
CA GLN A 62 -2.69 13.29 -12.60
C GLN A 62 -2.36 14.69 -13.07
N SER A 63 -3.10 15.20 -14.05
CA SER A 63 -2.89 16.55 -14.58
C SER A 63 -3.17 17.60 -13.50
N VAL A 64 -2.43 18.72 -13.51
CA VAL A 64 -2.70 19.83 -12.61
C VAL A 64 -4.11 20.41 -12.84
N HIS A 65 -4.62 20.31 -14.07
CA HIS A 65 -5.99 20.72 -14.40
C HIS A 65 -7.07 19.78 -13.84
N GLU A 66 -6.70 18.57 -13.43
CA GLU A 66 -7.60 17.61 -12.78
C GLU A 66 -7.62 17.79 -11.25
N LEU A 67 -6.74 18.60 -10.69
CA LEU A 67 -6.88 19.07 -9.31
C LEU A 67 -7.90 20.22 -9.29
N GLY A 68 -9.13 19.90 -8.87
CA GLY A 68 -10.11 20.91 -8.49
C GLY A 68 -9.76 21.55 -7.13
N ASP A 69 -10.47 22.63 -6.79
CA ASP A 69 -10.32 23.32 -5.51
C ASP A 69 -10.87 22.50 -4.33
N ASP A 70 -11.79 21.57 -4.60
CA ASP A 70 -12.48 20.74 -3.61
C ASP A 70 -11.96 19.28 -3.58
N ILE A 71 -12.20 18.59 -2.46
CA ILE A 71 -11.96 17.16 -2.33
C ILE A 71 -12.96 16.40 -3.22
N ASP A 72 -12.48 15.87 -4.34
CA ASP A 72 -13.28 14.99 -5.20
C ASP A 72 -13.06 13.51 -4.83
N GLY A 73 -14.14 12.80 -4.52
CA GLY A 73 -14.12 11.35 -4.31
C GLY A 73 -13.68 10.55 -5.53
N ARG A 74 -13.57 11.15 -6.72
CA ARG A 74 -13.03 10.53 -7.94
C ARG A 74 -11.54 10.78 -8.12
N SER A 75 -10.98 11.78 -7.44
CA SER A 75 -9.57 12.15 -7.53
C SER A 75 -8.70 11.12 -6.82
N VAL A 76 -7.70 10.58 -7.53
CA VAL A 76 -6.75 9.62 -6.94
C VAL A 76 -5.93 10.28 -5.85
N THR A 77 -5.55 11.54 -6.02
CA THR A 77 -4.82 12.29 -4.98
C THR A 77 -5.66 12.44 -3.70
N SER A 78 -6.95 12.74 -3.81
CA SER A 78 -7.86 12.81 -2.65
C SER A 78 -8.02 11.45 -1.98
N LYS A 79 -8.20 10.37 -2.76
CA LYS A 79 -8.26 9.00 -2.22
C LYS A 79 -6.95 8.56 -1.55
N LEU A 80 -5.79 8.89 -2.12
CA LEU A 80 -4.47 8.63 -1.51
C LEU A 80 -4.29 9.38 -0.19
N ALA A 81 -4.68 10.65 -0.13
CA ALA A 81 -4.62 11.43 1.10
C ALA A 81 -5.48 10.80 2.20
N LEU A 82 -6.72 10.42 1.88
CA LEU A 82 -7.60 9.73 2.81
C LEU A 82 -7.04 8.37 3.26
N LEU A 83 -6.44 7.61 2.34
CA LEU A 83 -5.81 6.32 2.65
C LEU A 83 -4.69 6.47 3.69
N VAL A 84 -3.79 7.45 3.50
CA VAL A 84 -2.67 7.69 4.42
C VAL A 84 -3.15 8.25 5.77
N LEU A 85 -4.16 9.12 5.77
CA LEU A 85 -4.77 9.61 7.00
C LEU A 85 -5.40 8.47 7.81
N HIS A 86 -6.00 7.51 7.13
CA HIS A 86 -6.65 6.36 7.76
C HIS A 86 -5.65 5.31 8.26
N PHE A 87 -4.57 5.09 7.52
CA PHE A 87 -3.49 4.16 7.89
C PHE A 87 -2.20 4.93 8.21
N PRO A 88 -2.02 5.47 9.43
CA PRO A 88 -0.91 6.37 9.76
C PRO A 88 0.48 5.70 9.69
N LYS A 89 0.55 4.37 9.69
CA LYS A 89 1.81 3.61 9.48
C LYS A 89 2.19 3.50 8.00
N LEU A 90 1.22 3.64 7.08
CA LEU A 90 1.41 3.46 5.65
C LEU A 90 2.34 4.52 5.08
N ARG A 91 3.40 4.07 4.41
CA ARG A 91 4.35 4.93 3.72
C ARG A 91 4.10 4.89 2.22
N LEU A 92 4.14 6.06 1.58
CA LEU A 92 4.07 6.17 0.13
C LEU A 92 5.47 6.30 -0.45
N VAL A 93 5.76 5.48 -1.46
CA VAL A 93 6.99 5.54 -2.24
C VAL A 93 6.62 5.65 -3.70
N TRP A 94 7.27 6.53 -4.44
CA TRP A 94 7.06 6.71 -5.86
C TRP A 94 8.31 6.27 -6.60
N SER A 95 8.16 5.38 -7.58
CA SER A 95 9.26 4.88 -8.38
C SER A 95 9.01 5.17 -9.85
N ARG A 96 10.01 5.72 -10.54
CA ARG A 96 9.89 6.11 -11.95
C ARG A 96 10.06 4.97 -12.94
N SER A 97 10.53 3.81 -12.49
CA SER A 97 10.77 2.63 -13.33
C SER A 97 11.05 1.40 -12.47
N PRO A 98 10.95 0.17 -13.03
CA PRO A 98 11.35 -1.04 -12.32
C PRO A 98 12.81 -1.05 -11.84
N HIS A 99 13.73 -0.45 -12.60
CA HIS A 99 15.13 -0.33 -12.20
C HIS A 99 15.29 0.55 -10.97
N ALA A 100 14.61 1.71 -10.95
CA ALA A 100 14.61 2.59 -9.78
C ALA A 100 13.94 1.90 -8.56
N THR A 101 12.93 1.06 -8.78
CA THR A 101 12.30 0.26 -7.71
C THR A 101 13.32 -0.68 -7.06
N ALA A 102 14.17 -1.36 -7.85
CA ALA A 102 15.23 -2.22 -7.32
C ALA A 102 16.25 -1.43 -6.48
N ASP A 103 16.67 -0.25 -6.95
CA ASP A 103 17.60 0.62 -6.20
C ASP A 103 16.96 1.10 -4.88
N ILE A 104 15.70 1.51 -4.92
CA ILE A 104 14.94 1.90 -3.72
C ILE A 104 14.84 0.73 -2.73
N PHE A 105 14.59 -0.49 -3.20
CA PHE A 105 14.56 -1.67 -2.34
C PHE A 105 15.92 -1.92 -1.67
N GLY A 106 17.02 -1.80 -2.42
CA GLY A 106 18.37 -1.90 -1.87
C GLY A 106 18.62 -0.86 -0.76
N LEU A 107 18.17 0.38 -0.96
CA LEU A 107 18.30 1.46 0.01
C LEU A 107 17.44 1.24 1.27
N LEU A 108 16.18 0.83 1.10
CA LEU A 108 15.28 0.56 2.23
C LEU A 108 15.76 -0.61 3.08
N LYS A 109 16.31 -1.63 2.44
CA LYS A 109 16.85 -2.82 3.09
C LYS A 109 18.21 -2.59 3.76
N ALA A 110 18.89 -1.48 3.45
CA ALA A 110 20.19 -1.18 4.02
C ALA A 110 20.10 -1.10 5.56
N ASN A 111 20.92 -1.89 6.26
CA ASN A 111 20.97 -2.02 7.72
C ASN A 111 19.68 -2.59 8.35
N GLN A 112 18.94 -3.41 7.61
CA GLN A 112 17.77 -4.15 8.10
C GLN A 112 18.08 -5.63 8.17
N ASP A 113 17.40 -6.33 9.07
CA ASP A 113 17.49 -7.79 9.13
C ASP A 113 16.87 -8.43 7.88
N GLU A 114 17.41 -9.59 7.50
CA GLU A 114 16.86 -10.39 6.41
C GLU A 114 15.49 -10.97 6.81
N PRO A 115 14.49 -10.96 5.91
CA PRO A 115 13.21 -11.60 6.18
C PRO A 115 13.36 -13.13 6.16
N ASP A 116 12.63 -13.80 7.04
CA ASP A 116 12.48 -15.25 7.00
C ASP A 116 11.33 -15.63 6.05
N VAL A 117 11.61 -16.55 5.12
CA VAL A 117 10.69 -16.91 4.03
C VAL A 117 9.47 -17.66 4.56
N ASP A 118 9.65 -18.57 5.51
CA ASP A 118 8.57 -19.39 6.06
C ASP A 118 7.67 -18.54 6.97
N ALA A 119 8.28 -17.64 7.77
CA ALA A 119 7.54 -16.68 8.58
C ALA A 119 6.70 -15.74 7.70
N ALA A 120 7.29 -15.16 6.64
CA ALA A 120 6.59 -14.27 5.72
C ALA A 120 5.42 -14.96 5.01
N ALA A 121 5.58 -16.23 4.62
CA ALA A 121 4.53 -17.03 3.99
C ALA A 121 3.37 -17.37 4.95
N ALA A 122 3.64 -17.46 6.25
CA ALA A 122 2.63 -17.74 7.27
C ALA A 122 1.80 -16.51 7.66
N VAL A 123 2.28 -15.29 7.38
CA VAL A 123 1.57 -14.04 7.73
C VAL A 123 0.25 -13.95 6.97
N GLY A 124 -0.85 -13.68 7.69
CA GLY A 124 -2.17 -13.47 7.10
C GLY A 124 -2.93 -14.76 6.76
N VAL A 125 -2.28 -15.93 6.83
CA VAL A 125 -2.95 -17.22 6.69
C VAL A 125 -3.90 -17.41 7.88
N PRO A 126 -5.21 -17.66 7.67
CA PRO A 126 -6.13 -17.86 8.78
C PRO A 126 -5.70 -19.08 9.61
N ALA A 127 -5.25 -18.83 10.84
CA ALA A 127 -5.12 -19.89 11.82
C ALA A 127 -6.52 -20.49 12.04
N HIS A 128 -6.65 -21.80 11.87
CA HIS A 128 -7.89 -22.51 12.15
C HIS A 128 -8.14 -22.49 13.67
N GLY A 129 -8.73 -21.40 14.19
CA GLY A 129 -9.16 -21.25 15.58
C GLY A 129 -8.49 -20.11 16.38
N ALA A 130 -9.32 -19.11 16.73
CA ALA A 130 -9.21 -18.14 17.83
C ALA A 130 -8.05 -17.12 17.84
N ALA A 131 -8.33 -15.81 17.71
CA ALA A 131 -8.80 -14.93 18.81
C ALA A 131 -8.64 -13.43 18.46
N ALA A 132 -9.70 -12.67 18.77
CA ALA A 132 -9.83 -11.24 19.09
C ALA A 132 -8.96 -10.20 18.35
N ALA A 133 -9.61 -9.45 17.44
CA ALA A 133 -9.10 -8.20 16.92
C ALA A 133 -9.14 -7.09 17.99
N SER A 134 -8.03 -6.37 18.16
CA SER A 134 -7.99 -5.11 18.88
C SER A 134 -8.74 -4.05 18.06
N GLU A 135 -9.74 -3.40 18.64
CA GLU A 135 -10.49 -2.31 18.01
C GLU A 135 -9.57 -1.12 17.75
N SER A 136 -9.07 -1.02 16.51
CA SER A 136 -8.52 0.21 15.98
C SER A 136 -9.66 1.23 15.86
N ILE A 137 -9.44 2.47 16.31
CA ILE A 137 -10.38 3.58 16.07
C ILE A 137 -10.38 3.86 14.57
N VAL A 138 -11.42 3.39 13.88
CA VAL A 138 -11.55 3.45 12.43
C VAL A 138 -12.37 4.68 12.06
N ASN A 139 -11.87 5.55 11.18
CA ASN A 139 -12.66 6.66 10.65
C ASN A 139 -13.68 6.14 9.62
N ILE A 140 -14.87 5.80 10.09
CA ILE A 140 -15.96 5.17 9.32
C ILE A 140 -16.29 5.99 8.05
N SER A 141 -16.28 7.32 8.16
CA SER A 141 -16.54 8.23 7.05
C SER A 141 -15.51 8.08 5.92
N ALA A 142 -14.23 7.90 6.26
CA ALA A 142 -13.17 7.69 5.27
C ALA A 142 -13.26 6.29 4.64
N GLN A 143 -13.66 5.28 5.42
CA GLN A 143 -13.89 3.93 4.89
C GLN A 143 -15.00 3.91 3.85
N ASP A 144 -16.09 4.64 4.09
CA ASP A 144 -17.24 4.68 3.17
C ASP A 144 -16.92 5.36 1.84
N VAL A 145 -16.02 6.37 1.86
CA VAL A 145 -15.51 7.00 0.63
C VAL A 145 -14.60 6.06 -0.15
N LEU A 146 -13.83 5.20 0.53
CA LEU A 146 -12.92 4.25 -0.12
C LEU A 146 -13.62 3.00 -0.65
N ARG A 147 -14.86 2.72 -0.22
CA ARG A 147 -15.68 1.58 -0.66
C ARG A 147 -16.63 1.89 -1.82
N ARG A 148 -16.71 3.14 -2.27
CA ARG A 148 -17.54 3.61 -3.39
C ARG A 148 -16.70 4.03 -4.60
#